data_AF-A0AAD6R7V3-F1
#
_entry.id   AF-A0AAD6R7V3-F1
#
_cell.length_a   1.000
_cell.length_b   1.000
_cell.length_c   1.000
_cell.angle_alpha   90.00
_cell.angle_beta   90.00
_cell.angle_gamma   90.00
#
_symmetry.space_group_name_H-M   'P 1'
#
loop_
_entity.id
_entity.type
_entity.pdbx_description
1 polymer ?
#
loop_
_entity_poly.entity_id
_entity_poly.type
_entity_poly.pdbx_seq_one_letter_code
_entity_poly.pdbx_strand_id
1 'polypeptide(L)'
;MPIAQAAPIYEQILSLFPTASKFWKQYAEAHMAVNNDDAIKQIFSRCLLNCLHVPLWRCYIRFIKKVNEKKGADGQDEIRKAFDFMLGYVGADMASGPVWMEYITFLKSLPAQNAQEESIRMTAIRKTYQKAIITPTHHVEQLWREYENFENSVSRQLAKGLLSEYQPKYNSARAVYREQKKYVDEIDYNMLAVPPTGSFKEEQQWMAWKRFLTFEKGNPQRIDSVSSNKRIIFTYEQCLMYLYHYQDVWYDYATWHAKSGSIDSAIKVFQRALKALPDSDTLKYAYAELEESRGAIQPARKIYESLLGDGVNATALAHIQFIRFLRRNEGVEAARKYFLDARKSPDCSYHVYVAYALIAFCLDKDSKIAHNIFEAGLKRFMHEPVYILEYADFLSRLNDERNIRALFERALSSLPPEESVEVWKRYIQFEQTYGDLASMLKVIFCFWFTC
;
A
#
# COMPACT_ATOMS: atom_id res chain seq x y z
N MET A 1 -35.33 14.56 4.43
CA MET A 1 -35.24 14.88 2.99
C MET A 1 -35.75 13.69 2.19
N PRO A 2 -36.65 13.87 1.20
CA PRO A 2 -37.10 12.78 0.34
C PRO A 2 -35.95 12.10 -0.41
N ILE A 3 -36.05 10.79 -0.67
CA ILE A 3 -34.97 10.03 -1.32
C ILE A 3 -34.60 10.57 -2.71
N ALA A 4 -35.58 11.08 -3.45
CA ALA A 4 -35.35 11.68 -4.78
C ALA A 4 -34.41 12.90 -4.73
N GLN A 5 -34.40 13.64 -3.63
CA GLN A 5 -33.51 14.79 -3.42
C GLN A 5 -32.20 14.38 -2.73
N ALA A 6 -32.23 13.34 -1.88
CA ALA A 6 -31.07 12.89 -1.14
C ALA A 6 -30.12 12.00 -1.98
N ALA A 7 -30.65 11.21 -2.93
CA ALA A 7 -29.83 10.29 -3.72
C ALA A 7 -28.72 10.99 -4.53
N PRO A 8 -28.97 12.11 -5.23
CA PRO A 8 -27.88 12.85 -5.91
C PRO A 8 -26.77 13.31 -4.95
N ILE A 9 -27.13 13.69 -3.72
CA ILE A 9 -26.16 14.13 -2.70
C ILE A 9 -25.30 12.94 -2.25
N TYR A 10 -25.92 11.78 -2.01
CA TYR A 10 -25.16 10.56 -1.68
C TYR A 10 -24.23 10.16 -2.81
N GLU A 11 -24.69 10.16 -4.06
CA GLU A 11 -23.85 9.83 -5.22
C GLU A 11 -22.64 10.79 -5.33
N GLN A 12 -22.84 12.09 -5.12
CA GLN A 12 -21.75 13.05 -5.12
C GLN A 12 -20.74 12.76 -4.00
N ILE A 13 -21.19 12.58 -2.76
CA ILE A 13 -20.31 12.29 -1.62
C ILE A 13 -19.54 10.98 -1.84
N LEU A 14 -20.20 9.93 -2.32
CA LEU A 14 -19.61 8.60 -2.50
C LEU A 14 -18.72 8.50 -3.73
N SER A 15 -18.87 9.43 -4.70
CA SER A 15 -17.90 9.59 -5.77
C SER A 15 -16.56 10.15 -5.27
N LEU A 16 -16.61 11.02 -4.26
CA LEU A 16 -15.42 11.61 -3.63
C LEU A 16 -14.84 10.71 -2.53
N PHE A 17 -15.70 10.04 -1.77
CA PHE A 17 -15.34 9.20 -0.62
C PHE A 17 -15.88 7.77 -0.79
N PRO A 18 -15.32 6.98 -1.73
CA PRO A 18 -15.84 5.66 -2.06
C PRO A 18 -15.74 4.65 -0.91
N THR A 19 -14.88 4.88 0.07
CA THR A 19 -14.69 4.03 1.26
C THR A 19 -15.51 4.46 2.48
N ALA A 20 -16.32 5.53 2.37
CA ALA A 20 -17.07 6.08 3.50
C ALA A 20 -18.31 5.24 3.84
N SER A 21 -18.07 4.15 4.58
CA SER A 21 -19.08 3.14 4.93
C SER A 21 -20.33 3.70 5.62
N LYS A 22 -20.18 4.78 6.39
CA LYS A 22 -21.30 5.48 7.05
C LYS A 22 -22.31 6.01 6.04
N PHE A 23 -21.85 6.68 4.98
CA PHE A 23 -22.72 7.24 3.95
C PHE A 23 -23.32 6.15 3.06
N TRP A 24 -22.56 5.10 2.74
CA TRP A 24 -23.09 3.92 2.05
C TRP A 24 -24.25 3.28 2.83
N LYS A 25 -24.08 3.12 4.14
CA LYS A 25 -25.12 2.56 5.01
C LYS A 25 -26.36 3.45 5.02
N GLN A 26 -26.18 4.75 5.24
CA GLN A 26 -27.30 5.71 5.26
C GLN A 26 -28.06 5.74 3.93
N TYR A 27 -27.34 5.66 2.81
CA TYR A 27 -27.93 5.61 1.48
C TYR A 27 -28.77 4.34 1.28
N ALA A 28 -28.23 3.18 1.65
CA ALA A 28 -28.98 1.92 1.62
C ALA A 28 -30.22 1.96 2.54
N GLU A 29 -30.09 2.45 3.77
CA GLU A 29 -31.21 2.58 4.73
C GLU A 29 -32.32 3.51 4.20
N ALA A 30 -31.95 4.59 3.51
CA ALA A 30 -32.92 5.49 2.92
C ALA A 30 -33.73 4.83 1.79
N HIS A 31 -33.10 3.99 0.96
CA HIS A 31 -33.82 3.18 -0.03
C HIS A 31 -34.62 2.02 0.59
N MET A 32 -34.15 1.45 1.70
CA MET A 32 -34.90 0.45 2.47
C MET A 32 -36.21 1.01 3.04
N ALA A 33 -36.22 2.28 3.45
CA ALA A 33 -37.42 2.96 3.97
C ALA A 33 -38.52 3.13 2.91
N VAL A 34 -38.15 3.19 1.63
CA VAL A 34 -39.09 3.30 0.50
C VAL A 34 -39.28 1.96 -0.26
N ASN A 35 -38.75 0.85 0.26
CA ASN A 35 -38.85 -0.49 -0.33
C ASN A 35 -38.33 -0.60 -1.79
N ASN A 36 -37.27 0.15 -2.13
CA ASN A 36 -36.66 0.07 -3.47
C ASN A 36 -35.55 -1.00 -3.49
N ASP A 37 -35.94 -2.27 -3.63
CA ASP A 37 -35.04 -3.42 -3.54
C ASP A 37 -33.95 -3.44 -4.62
N ASP A 38 -34.22 -2.96 -5.83
CA ASP A 38 -33.25 -2.94 -6.92
C ASP A 38 -32.15 -1.91 -6.68
N ALA A 39 -32.50 -0.71 -6.20
CA ALA A 39 -31.52 0.29 -5.80
C ALA A 39 -30.63 -0.22 -4.65
N ILE A 40 -31.21 -0.92 -3.66
CA ILE A 40 -30.46 -1.47 -2.53
C ILE A 40 -29.43 -2.52 -2.98
N LYS A 41 -29.81 -3.41 -3.90
CA LYS A 41 -28.88 -4.40 -4.48
C LYS A 41 -27.73 -3.73 -5.22
N GLN A 42 -28.02 -2.68 -6.00
CA GLN A 42 -27.01 -1.91 -6.72
C GLN A 42 -26.06 -1.16 -5.77
N ILE A 43 -26.57 -0.64 -4.65
CA ILE A 43 -25.75 0.01 -3.63
C ILE A 43 -24.78 -1.02 -3.01
N PHE A 44 -25.29 -2.16 -2.55
CA PHE A 44 -24.46 -3.18 -1.91
C PHE A 44 -23.42 -3.79 -2.86
N SER A 45 -23.74 -3.97 -4.14
CA SER A 45 -22.76 -4.49 -5.12
C SER A 45 -21.58 -3.54 -5.35
N ARG A 46 -21.77 -2.22 -5.16
CA ARG A 46 -20.72 -1.20 -5.28
C ARG A 46 -19.84 -1.10 -4.04
N CYS A 47 -20.41 -1.28 -2.85
CA CYS A 47 -19.75 -0.89 -1.61
C CYS A 47 -19.23 -2.03 -0.74
N LEU A 48 -19.89 -3.20 -0.69
CA LEU A 48 -19.62 -4.20 0.37
C LEU A 48 -18.16 -4.65 0.42
N LEU A 49 -17.58 -4.99 -0.73
CA LEU A 49 -16.20 -5.49 -0.81
C LEU A 49 -15.14 -4.39 -0.67
N ASN A 50 -15.53 -3.12 -0.80
CA ASN A 50 -14.65 -1.97 -0.62
C ASN A 50 -14.79 -1.33 0.78
N CYS A 51 -15.84 -1.70 1.53
CA CYS A 51 -16.17 -1.16 2.83
C CYS A 51 -16.42 -2.30 3.82
N LEU A 52 -15.36 -2.82 4.42
CA LEU A 52 -15.40 -3.94 5.36
C LEU A 52 -15.88 -3.54 6.78
N HIS A 53 -16.82 -2.61 6.90
CA HIS A 53 -17.27 -2.09 8.19
C HIS A 53 -18.53 -2.81 8.70
N VAL A 54 -18.48 -3.39 9.90
CA VAL A 54 -19.55 -4.26 10.44
C VAL A 54 -20.95 -3.64 10.39
N PRO A 55 -21.19 -2.37 10.77
CA PRO A 55 -22.50 -1.72 10.65
C PRO A 55 -23.12 -1.73 9.24
N LEU A 56 -22.31 -1.58 8.19
CA LEU A 56 -22.77 -1.63 6.79
C LEU A 56 -23.19 -3.06 6.43
N TRP A 57 -22.38 -4.04 6.78
CA TRP A 57 -22.65 -5.45 6.53
C TRP A 57 -23.86 -5.98 7.33
N ARG A 58 -24.09 -5.49 8.55
CA ARG A 58 -25.34 -5.74 9.29
C ARG A 58 -26.56 -5.13 8.60
N CYS A 59 -26.41 -3.98 7.93
CA CYS A 59 -27.47 -3.42 7.09
C CYS A 59 -27.80 -4.34 5.92
N TYR A 60 -26.79 -4.92 5.27
CA TYR A 60 -26.96 -5.94 4.23
C TYR A 60 -27.71 -7.18 4.74
N ILE A 61 -27.34 -7.73 5.90
CA ILE A 61 -28.04 -8.88 6.50
C ILE A 61 -29.52 -8.56 6.78
N ARG A 62 -29.82 -7.36 7.31
CA ARG A 62 -31.23 -6.94 7.52
C ARG A 62 -32.01 -6.92 6.22
N PHE A 63 -31.42 -6.43 5.13
CA PHE A 63 -32.04 -6.45 3.81
C PHE A 63 -32.29 -7.89 3.31
N ILE A 64 -31.28 -8.76 3.37
CA ILE A 64 -31.42 -10.16 2.93
C ILE A 64 -32.48 -10.90 3.73
N LYS A 65 -32.54 -10.71 5.07
CA LYS A 65 -33.58 -11.29 5.91
C LYS A 65 -34.97 -10.84 5.47
N LYS A 66 -35.17 -9.54 5.27
CA LYS A 66 -36.45 -8.97 4.82
C LYS A 66 -36.91 -9.54 3.48
N VAL A 67 -36.01 -9.62 2.49
CA VAL A 67 -36.34 -10.11 1.13
C VAL A 67 -36.67 -11.60 1.10
N ASN A 68 -36.14 -12.37 2.06
CA ASN A 68 -36.26 -13.83 2.05
C ASN A 68 -37.17 -14.41 3.15
N GLU A 69 -37.72 -13.57 4.04
CA GLU A 69 -38.58 -13.99 5.16
C GLU A 69 -39.77 -14.86 4.72
N LYS A 70 -40.38 -14.55 3.56
CA LYS A 70 -41.57 -15.24 3.06
C LYS A 70 -41.28 -16.40 2.10
N LYS A 71 -40.01 -16.76 1.89
CA LYS A 71 -39.59 -17.78 0.91
C LYS A 71 -39.36 -19.17 1.52
N GLY A 72 -39.82 -19.41 2.75
CA GLY A 72 -39.71 -20.72 3.40
C GLY A 72 -38.26 -21.22 3.50
N ALA A 73 -38.04 -22.51 3.20
CA ALA A 73 -36.74 -23.16 3.31
C ALA A 73 -35.67 -22.55 2.38
N ASP A 74 -36.03 -22.19 1.15
CA ASP A 74 -35.11 -21.53 0.21
C ASP A 74 -34.66 -20.17 0.76
N GLY A 75 -35.60 -19.42 1.36
CA GLY A 75 -35.28 -18.16 2.00
C GLY A 75 -34.33 -18.30 3.19
N GLN A 76 -34.53 -19.34 4.01
CA GLN A 76 -33.64 -19.65 5.13
C GLN A 76 -32.23 -20.01 4.65
N ASP A 77 -32.10 -20.77 3.57
CA ASP A 77 -30.81 -21.12 2.99
C ASP A 77 -30.07 -19.88 2.46
N GLU A 78 -30.77 -18.95 1.81
CA GLU A 78 -30.18 -17.68 1.35
C GLU A 78 -29.73 -16.79 2.51
N ILE A 79 -30.50 -16.73 3.61
CA ILE A 79 -30.09 -16.00 4.82
C ILE A 79 -28.83 -16.64 5.43
N ARG A 80 -28.77 -17.97 5.50
CA ARG A 80 -27.60 -18.72 5.98
C ARG A 80 -26.36 -18.41 5.14
N LYS A 81 -26.47 -18.51 3.81
CA LYS A 81 -25.38 -18.14 2.87
C LYS A 81 -24.94 -16.70 3.06
N ALA A 82 -25.85 -15.77 3.31
CA ALA A 82 -25.51 -14.37 3.55
C ALA A 82 -24.74 -14.16 4.86
N PHE A 83 -25.08 -14.87 5.93
CA PHE A 83 -24.29 -14.86 7.17
C PHE A 83 -22.90 -15.46 6.96
N ASP A 84 -22.80 -16.61 6.29
CA ASP A 84 -21.51 -17.25 5.97
C ASP A 84 -20.64 -16.32 5.11
N PHE A 85 -21.24 -15.64 4.13
CA PHE A 85 -20.59 -14.64 3.29
C PHE A 85 -20.08 -13.45 4.12
N MET A 86 -20.93 -12.84 4.95
CA MET A 86 -20.53 -11.72 5.82
C MET A 86 -19.39 -12.11 6.76
N LEU A 87 -19.50 -13.26 7.44
CA LEU A 87 -18.49 -13.72 8.39
C LEU A 87 -17.17 -14.10 7.70
N GLY A 88 -17.21 -14.46 6.41
CA GLY A 88 -16.02 -14.66 5.59
C GLY A 88 -15.20 -13.38 5.37
N TYR A 89 -15.83 -12.20 5.41
CA TYR A 89 -15.17 -10.91 5.17
C TYR A 89 -14.94 -10.10 6.45
N VAL A 90 -15.95 -9.96 7.30
CA VAL A 90 -15.89 -9.10 8.50
C VAL A 90 -15.99 -9.89 9.80
N GLY A 91 -15.96 -11.23 9.75
CA GLY A 91 -16.06 -12.07 10.94
C GLY A 91 -14.86 -11.97 11.88
N ALA A 92 -13.69 -11.53 11.40
CA ALA A 92 -12.50 -11.30 12.20
C ALA A 92 -12.47 -9.92 12.89
N ASP A 93 -13.43 -9.05 12.59
CA ASP A 93 -13.52 -7.71 13.15
C ASP A 93 -13.86 -7.77 14.65
N MET A 94 -13.28 -6.86 15.45
CA MET A 94 -13.52 -6.79 16.89
C MET A 94 -15.00 -6.51 17.22
N ALA A 95 -15.68 -5.75 16.37
CA ALA A 95 -17.10 -5.41 16.46
C ALA A 95 -18.03 -6.47 15.87
N SER A 96 -17.52 -7.61 15.37
CA SER A 96 -18.34 -8.67 14.76
C SER A 96 -19.13 -9.53 15.77
N GLY A 97 -18.85 -9.42 17.07
CA GLY A 97 -19.52 -10.22 18.13
C GLY A 97 -21.06 -10.29 18.01
N PRO A 98 -21.78 -9.16 17.82
CA PRO A 98 -23.23 -9.17 17.59
C PRO A 98 -23.68 -9.97 16.36
N VAL A 99 -22.85 -10.05 15.33
CA VAL A 99 -23.14 -10.80 14.09
C VAL A 99 -23.10 -12.30 14.37
N TRP A 100 -22.10 -12.76 15.11
CA TRP A 100 -22.01 -14.17 15.54
C TRP A 100 -23.22 -14.57 16.37
N MET A 101 -23.60 -13.74 17.34
CA MET A 101 -24.79 -13.99 18.19
C MET A 101 -26.09 -14.01 17.38
N GLU A 102 -26.26 -13.07 16.44
CA GLU A 102 -27.43 -13.03 15.56
C GLU A 102 -27.50 -14.28 14.67
N TYR A 103 -26.37 -14.74 14.12
CA TYR A 103 -26.32 -15.94 13.30
C TYR A 103 -26.63 -17.21 14.11
N ILE A 104 -26.06 -17.34 15.30
CA ILE A 104 -26.34 -18.47 16.20
C ILE A 104 -27.83 -18.49 16.59
N THR A 105 -28.41 -17.32 16.87
CA THR A 105 -29.85 -17.19 17.16
C THR A 105 -30.70 -17.61 15.97
N PHE A 106 -30.32 -17.19 14.76
CA PHE A 106 -30.96 -17.62 13.52
C PHE A 106 -30.90 -19.15 13.35
N LEU A 107 -29.72 -19.77 13.51
CA LEU A 107 -29.56 -21.22 13.40
C LEU A 107 -30.41 -21.99 14.42
N LYS A 108 -30.51 -21.48 15.66
CA LYS A 108 -31.40 -22.06 16.70
C LYS A 108 -32.88 -21.96 16.33
N SER A 109 -33.28 -20.93 15.58
CA SER A 109 -34.67 -20.71 15.17
C SER A 109 -35.13 -21.56 13.99
N LEU A 110 -34.19 -22.17 13.24
CA LEU A 110 -34.53 -23.00 12.09
C LEU A 110 -35.34 -24.22 12.52
N PRO A 111 -36.46 -24.55 11.86
CA PRO A 111 -37.25 -25.73 12.20
C PRO A 111 -36.45 -27.01 11.96
N ALA A 112 -36.70 -28.05 12.77
CA ALA A 112 -36.19 -29.40 12.57
C ALA A 112 -37.37 -30.37 12.73
N GLN A 113 -37.72 -31.09 11.66
CA GLN A 113 -38.89 -31.97 11.62
C GLN A 113 -38.58 -33.38 12.13
N ASN A 114 -37.31 -33.78 12.08
CA ASN A 114 -36.85 -35.11 12.46
C ASN A 114 -35.51 -35.04 13.22
N ALA A 115 -35.13 -36.14 13.86
CA ALA A 115 -33.90 -36.23 14.65
C ALA A 115 -32.63 -36.01 13.82
N GLN A 116 -32.66 -36.32 12.51
CA GLN A 116 -31.52 -36.10 11.61
C GLN A 116 -31.30 -34.61 11.34
N GLU A 117 -32.36 -33.86 11.04
CA GLU A 117 -32.33 -32.40 10.88
C GLU A 117 -31.92 -31.70 12.17
N GLU A 118 -32.39 -32.17 13.33
CA GLU A 118 -31.97 -31.68 14.63
C GLU A 118 -30.45 -31.85 14.81
N SER A 119 -29.91 -33.04 14.50
CA SER A 119 -28.48 -33.32 14.58
C SER A 119 -27.64 -32.42 13.67
N ILE A 120 -28.11 -32.16 12.43
CA ILE A 120 -27.48 -31.24 11.48
C ILE A 120 -27.49 -29.81 12.03
N ARG A 121 -28.63 -29.35 12.55
CA ARG A 121 -28.79 -28.01 13.16
C ARG A 121 -27.86 -27.83 14.35
N MET A 122 -27.82 -28.79 15.27
CA MET A 122 -26.94 -28.77 16.43
C MET A 122 -25.45 -28.77 16.03
N THR A 123 -25.09 -29.50 14.98
CA THR A 123 -23.74 -29.48 14.41
C THR A 123 -23.38 -28.11 13.82
N ALA A 124 -24.30 -27.46 13.11
CA ALA A 124 -24.10 -26.12 12.56
C ALA A 124 -23.94 -25.06 13.66
N ILE A 125 -24.78 -25.11 14.71
CA ILE A 125 -24.69 -24.22 15.88
C ILE A 125 -23.33 -24.41 16.57
N ARG A 126 -22.92 -25.66 16.82
CA ARG A 126 -21.61 -25.99 17.41
C ARG A 126 -20.46 -25.42 16.61
N LYS A 127 -20.42 -25.68 15.31
CA LYS A 127 -19.35 -25.17 14.41
C LYS A 127 -19.29 -23.64 14.42
N THR A 128 -20.44 -22.98 14.52
CA THR A 128 -20.52 -21.51 14.56
C THR A 128 -19.98 -20.97 15.88
N TYR A 129 -20.38 -21.55 17.03
CA TYR A 129 -19.80 -21.19 18.33
C TYR A 129 -18.29 -21.39 18.35
N GLN A 130 -17.81 -22.55 17.88
CA GLN A 130 -16.38 -22.89 17.89
C GLN A 130 -15.52 -21.89 17.10
N LYS A 131 -16.05 -21.30 16.03
CA LYS A 131 -15.40 -20.18 15.31
C LYS A 131 -15.50 -18.86 16.08
N ALA A 132 -16.66 -18.55 16.64
CA ALA A 132 -16.90 -17.31 17.35
C ALA A 132 -16.04 -17.17 18.62
N ILE A 133 -15.90 -18.24 19.41
CA ILE A 133 -15.15 -18.22 20.69
C ILE A 133 -13.63 -18.12 20.54
N ILE A 134 -13.11 -18.43 19.34
CA ILE A 134 -11.68 -18.27 19.02
C ILE A 134 -11.38 -16.96 18.28
N THR A 135 -12.39 -16.13 18.06
CA THR A 135 -12.25 -14.83 17.40
C THR A 135 -12.18 -13.71 18.44
N PRO A 136 -11.13 -12.86 18.42
CA PRO A 136 -10.98 -11.73 19.37
C PRO A 136 -12.04 -10.61 19.17
N THR A 137 -13.25 -10.82 19.67
CA THR A 137 -14.36 -9.84 19.57
C THR A 137 -14.70 -9.22 20.93
N HIS A 138 -15.42 -8.09 20.91
CA HIS A 138 -15.98 -7.49 22.14
C HIS A 138 -16.84 -8.46 22.97
N HIS A 139 -17.42 -9.48 22.34
CA HIS A 139 -18.36 -10.41 22.96
C HIS A 139 -17.73 -11.78 23.24
N VAL A 140 -16.40 -11.94 23.12
CA VAL A 140 -15.74 -13.25 23.24
C VAL A 140 -16.04 -13.97 24.56
N GLU A 141 -16.13 -13.23 25.68
CA GLU A 141 -16.48 -13.79 27.00
C GLU A 141 -17.97 -14.17 27.11
N GLN A 142 -18.87 -13.45 26.44
CA GLN A 142 -20.29 -13.81 26.38
C GLN A 142 -20.48 -15.06 25.51
N LEU A 143 -19.86 -15.09 24.32
CA LEU A 143 -19.91 -16.22 23.40
C LEU A 143 -19.38 -17.51 24.05
N TRP A 144 -18.32 -17.42 24.87
CA TRP A 144 -17.81 -18.55 25.63
C TRP A 144 -18.83 -19.09 26.63
N ARG A 145 -19.42 -18.23 27.45
CA ARG A 145 -20.46 -18.62 28.43
C ARG A 145 -21.66 -19.28 27.76
N GLU A 146 -22.10 -18.74 26.63
CA GLU A 146 -23.19 -19.33 25.85
C GLU A 146 -22.81 -20.66 25.20
N TYR A 147 -21.55 -20.82 24.76
CA TYR A 147 -21.04 -22.09 24.24
C TYR A 147 -20.99 -23.17 25.32
N GLU A 148 -20.51 -22.85 26.52
CA GLU A 148 -20.53 -23.74 27.68
C GLU A 148 -21.95 -24.22 28.00
N ASN A 149 -22.90 -23.29 28.06
CA ASN A 149 -24.30 -23.62 28.30
C ASN A 149 -24.88 -24.51 27.20
N PHE A 150 -24.57 -24.19 25.94
CA PHE A 150 -24.99 -24.98 24.79
C PHE A 150 -24.47 -26.42 24.89
N GLU A 151 -23.15 -26.65 25.02
CA GLU A 151 -22.61 -28.02 25.04
C GLU A 151 -23.12 -28.83 26.24
N ASN A 152 -23.23 -28.21 27.42
CA ASN A 152 -23.79 -28.87 28.60
C ASN A 152 -25.28 -29.23 28.44
N SER A 153 -26.04 -28.46 27.65
CA SER A 153 -27.43 -28.79 27.32
C SER A 153 -27.56 -29.93 26.31
N VAL A 154 -26.56 -30.13 25.43
CA VAL A 154 -26.55 -31.23 24.46
C VAL A 154 -26.13 -32.55 25.13
N SER A 155 -24.96 -32.55 25.77
CA SER A 155 -24.43 -33.71 26.47
C SER A 155 -23.29 -33.30 27.40
N ARG A 156 -23.51 -33.43 28.72
CA ARG A 156 -22.50 -33.12 29.73
C ARG A 156 -21.21 -33.94 29.57
N GLN A 157 -21.32 -35.19 29.11
CA GLN A 157 -20.17 -36.06 28.91
C GLN A 157 -19.30 -35.58 27.73
N LEU A 158 -19.93 -35.22 26.60
CA LEU A 158 -19.24 -34.67 25.44
C LEU A 158 -18.69 -33.26 25.72
N ALA A 159 -19.45 -32.44 26.45
CA ALA A 159 -19.09 -31.08 26.81
C ALA A 159 -17.73 -31.01 27.52
N LYS A 160 -17.45 -31.94 28.46
CA LYS A 160 -16.17 -31.96 29.19
C LYS A 160 -14.95 -32.02 28.25
N GLY A 161 -15.02 -32.84 27.19
CA GLY A 161 -13.95 -32.96 26.20
C GLY A 161 -13.82 -31.71 25.33
N LEU A 162 -14.94 -31.25 24.75
CA LEU A 162 -14.95 -30.09 23.86
C LEU A 162 -14.54 -28.80 24.57
N LEU A 163 -15.05 -28.57 25.79
CA LEU A 163 -14.69 -27.39 26.57
C LEU A 163 -13.21 -27.41 26.95
N SER A 164 -12.67 -28.56 27.36
CA SER A 164 -11.24 -28.70 27.63
C SER A 164 -10.36 -28.43 26.39
N GLU A 165 -10.82 -28.83 25.21
CA GLU A 165 -10.09 -28.59 23.95
C GLU A 165 -10.09 -27.10 23.55
N TYR A 166 -11.23 -26.42 23.71
CA TYR A 166 -11.39 -25.03 23.26
C TYR A 166 -11.02 -23.98 24.31
N GLN A 167 -10.96 -24.32 25.60
CA GLN A 167 -10.55 -23.42 26.68
C GLN A 167 -9.23 -22.68 26.40
N PRO A 168 -8.12 -23.35 26.01
CA PRO A 168 -6.87 -22.64 25.71
C PRO A 168 -6.99 -21.72 24.48
N LYS A 169 -7.75 -22.12 23.44
CA LYS A 169 -7.97 -21.32 22.23
C LYS A 169 -8.77 -20.05 22.54
N TYR A 170 -9.83 -20.19 23.34
CA TYR A 170 -10.62 -19.06 23.88
C TYR A 170 -9.77 -18.13 24.75
N ASN A 171 -8.97 -18.69 25.67
CA ASN A 171 -8.10 -17.88 26.54
C ASN A 171 -7.11 -17.04 25.71
N SER A 172 -6.55 -17.61 24.64
CA SER A 172 -5.72 -16.89 23.67
C SER A 172 -6.50 -15.78 22.97
N ALA A 173 -7.69 -16.09 22.42
CA ALA A 173 -8.54 -15.10 21.75
C ALA A 173 -8.91 -13.92 22.66
N ARG A 174 -9.26 -14.21 23.93
CA ARG A 174 -9.59 -13.21 24.95
C ARG A 174 -8.38 -12.33 25.31
N ALA A 175 -7.20 -12.93 25.46
CA ALA A 175 -5.98 -12.19 25.74
C ALA A 175 -5.63 -11.24 24.58
N VAL A 176 -5.71 -11.73 23.34
CA VAL A 176 -5.49 -10.92 22.13
C VAL A 176 -6.51 -9.81 22.02
N TYR A 177 -7.78 -10.06 22.31
CA TYR A 177 -8.82 -9.01 22.32
C TYR A 177 -8.44 -7.85 23.26
N ARG A 178 -7.99 -8.16 24.49
CA ARG A 178 -7.61 -7.14 25.48
C ARG A 178 -6.43 -6.29 25.01
N GLU A 179 -5.43 -6.91 24.39
CA GLU A 179 -4.28 -6.19 23.83
C GLU A 179 -4.66 -5.38 22.58
N GLN A 180 -5.38 -6.00 21.65
CA GLN A 180 -5.82 -5.38 20.40
C GLN A 180 -6.67 -4.13 20.65
N LYS A 181 -7.52 -4.15 21.67
CA LYS A 181 -8.37 -3.02 22.06
C LYS A 181 -7.56 -1.74 22.32
N LYS A 182 -6.34 -1.85 22.88
CA LYS A 182 -5.48 -0.69 23.15
C LYS A 182 -5.09 0.06 21.87
N TYR A 183 -4.94 -0.65 20.76
CA TYR A 183 -4.60 -0.05 19.45
C TYR A 183 -5.85 0.46 18.74
N VAL A 184 -6.95 -0.31 18.79
CA VAL A 184 -8.22 0.03 18.16
C VAL A 184 -8.84 1.29 18.77
N ASP A 185 -8.74 1.46 20.09
CA ASP A 185 -9.29 2.64 20.79
C ASP A 185 -8.53 3.95 20.45
N GLU A 186 -7.34 3.88 19.83
CA GLU A 186 -6.59 5.06 19.34
C GLU A 186 -7.03 5.53 17.94
N ILE A 187 -7.80 4.72 17.23
CA ILE A 187 -8.20 4.94 15.84
C ILE A 187 -9.55 5.68 15.77
N ASP A 188 -9.61 6.76 14.99
CA ASP A 188 -10.86 7.46 14.71
C ASP A 188 -11.59 6.85 13.50
N TYR A 189 -12.56 5.98 13.78
CA TYR A 189 -13.42 5.36 12.77
C TYR A 189 -14.43 6.30 12.10
N ASN A 190 -14.48 7.59 12.47
CA ASN A 190 -15.34 8.59 11.82
C ASN A 190 -14.60 9.42 10.77
N MET A 191 -13.30 9.25 10.60
CA MET A 191 -12.52 9.99 9.61
C MET A 191 -12.92 9.59 8.18
N LEU A 192 -12.84 10.56 7.26
CA LEU A 192 -12.96 10.30 5.83
C LEU A 192 -11.56 10.15 5.24
N ALA A 193 -11.43 9.27 4.25
CA ALA A 193 -10.20 9.16 3.51
C ALA A 193 -9.97 10.44 2.68
N VAL A 194 -8.95 11.20 3.05
CA VAL A 194 -8.50 12.41 2.36
C VAL A 194 -7.01 12.28 2.03
N PRO A 195 -6.51 12.98 0.99
CA PRO A 195 -5.08 13.10 0.75
C PRO A 195 -4.35 13.68 1.96
N PRO A 196 -3.13 13.19 2.29
CA PRO A 196 -2.37 13.69 3.44
C PRO A 196 -2.03 15.17 3.25
N THR A 197 -2.36 15.99 4.26
CA THR A 197 -2.02 17.41 4.31
C THR A 197 -0.83 17.69 5.23
N GLY A 198 -0.40 16.69 6.01
CA GLY A 198 0.66 16.82 7.01
C GLY A 198 0.17 17.40 8.33
N SER A 199 -1.15 17.39 8.57
CA SER A 199 -1.70 17.85 9.84
C SER A 199 -1.33 16.91 10.98
N PHE A 200 -1.19 17.46 12.19
CA PHE A 200 -0.84 16.68 13.38
C PHE A 200 -1.84 15.54 13.66
N LYS A 201 -3.14 15.79 13.44
CA LYS A 201 -4.19 14.78 13.66
C LYS A 201 -4.08 13.62 12.66
N GLU A 202 -3.81 13.92 11.39
CA GLU A 202 -3.59 12.90 10.36
C GLU A 202 -2.37 12.04 10.68
N GLU A 203 -1.26 12.68 11.07
CA GLU A 203 -0.02 11.99 11.45
C GLU A 203 -0.23 11.05 12.65
N GLN A 204 -1.00 11.50 13.65
CA GLN A 204 -1.37 10.65 14.78
C GLN A 204 -2.17 9.42 14.36
N GLN A 205 -3.16 9.59 13.46
CA GLN A 205 -3.98 8.48 12.96
C GLN A 205 -3.19 7.53 12.07
N TRP A 206 -2.31 8.06 11.21
CA TRP A 206 -1.38 7.26 10.41
C TRP A 206 -0.46 6.39 11.28
N MET A 207 0.11 6.97 12.33
CA MET A 207 0.93 6.24 13.31
C MET A 207 0.11 5.19 14.08
N ALA A 208 -1.12 5.49 14.47
CA ALA A 208 -2.01 4.54 15.16
C ALA A 208 -2.29 3.30 14.29
N TRP A 209 -2.64 3.51 13.03
CA TRP A 209 -2.84 2.42 12.06
C TRP A 209 -1.56 1.60 11.84
N LYS A 210 -0.39 2.24 11.74
CA LYS A 210 0.90 1.53 11.61
C LYS A 210 1.22 0.67 12.82
N ARG A 211 0.98 1.17 14.03
CA ARG A 211 1.12 0.38 15.26
C ARG A 211 0.19 -0.83 15.25
N PHE A 212 -1.07 -0.64 14.85
CA PHE A 212 -2.03 -1.73 14.80
C PHE A 212 -1.66 -2.80 13.74
N LEU A 213 -1.25 -2.39 12.54
CA LEU A 213 -0.75 -3.30 11.50
C LEU A 213 0.48 -4.09 11.97
N THR A 214 1.39 -3.43 12.71
CA THR A 214 2.58 -4.08 13.27
C THR A 214 2.20 -5.12 14.33
N PHE A 215 1.26 -4.78 15.22
CA PHE A 215 0.70 -5.71 16.19
C PHE A 215 0.12 -6.95 15.50
N GLU A 216 -0.68 -6.76 14.45
CA GLU A 216 -1.33 -7.87 13.75
C GLU A 216 -0.33 -8.75 12.99
N LYS A 217 0.68 -8.14 12.34
CA LYS A 217 1.80 -8.85 11.70
C LYS A 217 2.61 -9.70 12.69
N GLY A 218 2.62 -9.34 13.96
CA GLY A 218 3.27 -10.10 15.03
C GLY A 218 2.61 -11.44 15.37
N ASN A 219 1.46 -11.76 14.75
CA ASN A 219 0.66 -12.96 15.03
C ASN A 219 0.44 -13.17 16.55
N PRO A 220 -0.23 -12.21 17.22
CA PRO A 220 -0.31 -12.18 18.68
C PRO A 220 -1.07 -13.40 19.23
N GLN A 221 -1.97 -13.99 18.45
CA GLN A 221 -2.72 -15.18 18.83
C GLN A 221 -1.95 -16.50 18.63
N ARG A 222 -0.79 -16.44 17.94
CA ARG A 222 0.05 -17.60 17.58
C ARG A 222 -0.74 -18.67 16.83
N ILE A 223 -1.54 -18.24 15.86
CA ILE A 223 -2.31 -19.11 14.97
C ILE A 223 -1.51 -19.50 13.74
N ASP A 224 -2.03 -20.43 12.94
CA ASP A 224 -1.40 -20.86 11.70
C ASP A 224 -1.22 -19.68 10.72
N SER A 225 -0.24 -19.79 9.82
CA SER A 225 0.12 -18.72 8.88
C SER A 225 -1.02 -18.32 7.96
N VAL A 226 -1.88 -19.27 7.55
CA VAL A 226 -3.02 -18.98 6.66
C VAL A 226 -4.04 -18.11 7.37
N SER A 227 -4.40 -18.46 8.61
CA SER A 227 -5.32 -17.68 9.44
C SER A 227 -4.73 -16.33 9.84
N SER A 228 -3.44 -16.28 10.18
CA SER A 228 -2.72 -15.03 10.49
C SER A 228 -2.71 -14.10 9.29
N ASN A 229 -2.41 -14.60 8.10
CA ASN A 229 -2.38 -13.81 6.87
C ASN A 229 -3.75 -13.22 6.53
N LYS A 230 -4.85 -13.97 6.76
CA LYS A 230 -6.21 -13.45 6.59
C LYS A 230 -6.50 -12.26 7.51
N ARG A 231 -6.04 -12.30 8.76
CA ARG A 231 -6.23 -11.18 9.71
C ARG A 231 -5.38 -9.97 9.34
N ILE A 232 -4.15 -10.18 8.87
CA ILE A 232 -3.28 -9.10 8.37
C ILE A 232 -3.91 -8.43 7.15
N ILE A 233 -4.36 -9.22 6.16
CA ILE A 233 -5.10 -8.73 4.98
C ILE A 233 -6.31 -7.93 5.42
N PHE A 234 -7.15 -8.47 6.30
CA PHE A 234 -8.32 -7.77 6.81
C PHE A 234 -7.96 -6.40 7.43
N THR A 235 -6.88 -6.34 8.21
CA THR A 235 -6.42 -5.10 8.86
C THR A 235 -5.92 -4.07 7.85
N TYR A 236 -5.24 -4.50 6.78
CA TYR A 236 -4.89 -3.61 5.67
C TYR A 236 -6.12 -3.08 4.95
N GLU A 237 -7.10 -3.94 4.65
CA GLU A 237 -8.33 -3.50 3.99
C GLU A 237 -9.12 -2.52 4.87
N GLN A 238 -9.15 -2.72 6.21
CA GLN A 238 -9.69 -1.72 7.15
C GLN A 238 -8.92 -0.41 7.09
N CYS A 239 -7.59 -0.47 7.19
CA CYS A 239 -6.72 0.71 7.18
C CYS A 239 -6.95 1.56 5.92
N LEU A 240 -7.02 0.90 4.76
CA LEU A 240 -7.25 1.54 3.46
C LEU A 240 -8.63 2.17 3.31
N MET A 241 -9.60 1.86 4.19
CA MET A 241 -10.86 2.61 4.20
C MET A 241 -10.67 4.05 4.67
N TYR A 242 -9.67 4.30 5.51
CA TYR A 242 -9.41 5.58 6.16
C TYR A 242 -8.15 6.27 5.62
N LEU A 243 -7.12 5.50 5.26
CA LEU A 243 -5.85 5.98 4.72
C LEU A 243 -5.72 5.65 3.22
N TYR A 244 -6.83 5.70 2.47
CA TYR A 244 -6.90 5.31 1.06
C TYR A 244 -5.89 6.05 0.16
N HIS A 245 -5.58 7.31 0.50
CA HIS A 245 -4.68 8.17 -0.27
C HIS A 245 -3.22 8.12 0.18
N TYR A 246 -2.88 7.24 1.12
CA TYR A 246 -1.54 7.11 1.67
C TYR A 246 -0.74 6.06 0.89
N GLN A 247 0.15 6.52 0.01
CA GLN A 247 0.94 5.67 -0.87
C GLN A 247 1.82 4.65 -0.11
N ASP A 248 2.30 5.01 1.09
CA ASP A 248 3.15 4.13 1.89
C ASP A 248 2.38 2.93 2.45
N VAL A 249 1.09 3.10 2.76
CA VAL A 249 0.21 2.00 3.19
C VAL A 249 0.00 0.99 2.06
N TRP A 250 -0.27 1.47 0.84
CA TRP A 250 -0.39 0.63 -0.35
C TRP A 250 0.92 -0.12 -0.66
N TYR A 251 2.05 0.58 -0.60
CA TYR A 251 3.37 0.01 -0.83
C TYR A 251 3.70 -1.07 0.20
N ASP A 252 3.50 -0.81 1.49
CA ASP A 252 3.73 -1.78 2.57
C ASP A 252 2.83 -3.01 2.41
N TYR A 253 1.55 -2.82 2.05
CA TYR A 253 0.62 -3.92 1.82
C TYR A 253 1.04 -4.82 0.66
N ALA A 254 1.37 -4.24 -0.50
CA ALA A 254 1.81 -5.00 -1.65
C ALA A 254 3.15 -5.71 -1.39
N THR A 255 4.09 -5.01 -0.75
CA THR A 255 5.40 -5.57 -0.40
C THR A 255 5.29 -6.70 0.62
N TRP A 256 4.35 -6.60 1.57
CA TRP A 256 4.06 -7.69 2.51
C TRP A 256 3.58 -8.96 1.78
N HIS A 257 2.68 -8.83 0.79
CA HIS A 257 2.26 -9.97 -0.05
C HIS A 257 3.44 -10.57 -0.82
N ALA A 258 4.26 -9.73 -1.45
CA ALA A 258 5.44 -10.18 -2.20
C ALA A 258 6.43 -10.95 -1.32
N LYS A 259 6.76 -10.40 -0.13
CA LYS A 259 7.64 -11.05 0.86
C LYS A 259 7.05 -12.34 1.44
N SER A 260 5.72 -12.42 1.53
CA SER A 260 5.02 -13.63 1.96
C SER A 260 4.90 -14.71 0.87
N GLY A 261 5.50 -14.49 -0.30
CA GLY A 261 5.51 -15.42 -1.44
C GLY A 261 4.26 -15.33 -2.34
N SER A 262 3.36 -14.38 -2.09
CA SER A 262 2.10 -14.21 -2.84
C SER A 262 2.19 -13.08 -3.86
N ILE A 263 3.01 -13.27 -4.90
CA ILE A 263 3.28 -12.23 -5.92
C ILE A 263 2.00 -11.80 -6.66
N ASP A 264 1.12 -12.74 -7.01
CA ASP A 264 -0.15 -12.41 -7.70
C ASP A 264 -1.05 -11.50 -6.86
N SER A 265 -1.05 -11.67 -5.54
CA SER A 265 -1.78 -10.80 -4.62
C SER A 265 -1.11 -9.42 -4.55
N ALA A 266 0.22 -9.36 -4.51
CA ALA A 266 0.95 -8.09 -4.54
C ALA A 266 0.64 -7.28 -5.80
N ILE A 267 0.59 -7.92 -6.97
CA ILE A 267 0.20 -7.30 -8.25
C ILE A 267 -1.21 -6.72 -8.16
N LYS A 268 -2.18 -7.49 -7.65
CA LYS A 268 -3.56 -7.00 -7.48
C LYS A 268 -3.63 -5.80 -6.55
N VAL A 269 -2.82 -5.78 -5.49
CA VAL A 269 -2.73 -4.62 -4.58
C VAL A 269 -2.13 -3.41 -5.31
N PHE A 270 -1.03 -3.56 -6.05
CA PHE A 270 -0.46 -2.45 -6.83
C PHE A 270 -1.41 -1.91 -7.90
N GLN A 271 -2.14 -2.78 -8.61
CA GLN A 271 -3.15 -2.37 -9.58
C GLN A 271 -4.28 -1.56 -8.93
N ARG A 272 -4.75 -1.99 -7.75
CA ARG A 272 -5.72 -1.22 -6.95
C ARG A 272 -5.13 0.11 -6.48
N ALA A 273 -3.87 0.12 -6.05
CA ALA A 273 -3.17 1.31 -5.60
C ALA A 273 -3.04 2.35 -6.73
N LEU A 274 -2.67 1.94 -7.95
CA LEU A 274 -2.58 2.86 -9.10
C LEU A 274 -3.94 3.31 -9.63
N LYS A 275 -5.02 2.54 -9.37
CA LYS A 275 -6.38 3.04 -9.61
C LYS A 275 -6.79 4.10 -8.58
N ALA A 276 -6.33 3.95 -7.33
CA ALA A 276 -6.59 4.90 -6.25
C ALA A 276 -5.75 6.19 -6.38
N LEU A 277 -4.50 6.04 -6.80
CA LEU A 277 -3.45 7.05 -6.84
C LEU A 277 -2.69 6.97 -8.18
N PRO A 278 -3.33 7.35 -9.30
CA PRO A 278 -2.73 7.22 -10.64
C PRO A 278 -1.48 8.07 -10.84
N ASP A 279 -1.33 9.15 -10.06
CA ASP A 279 -0.22 10.09 -10.16
C ASP A 279 0.94 9.76 -9.19
N SER A 280 0.86 8.66 -8.43
CA SER A 280 1.95 8.27 -7.52
C SER A 280 3.11 7.61 -8.26
N ASP A 281 4.18 8.38 -8.49
CA ASP A 281 5.41 7.87 -9.09
C ASP A 281 6.07 6.79 -8.24
N THR A 282 6.05 6.95 -6.91
CA THR A 282 6.59 5.94 -5.98
C THR A 282 5.92 4.58 -6.16
N LEU A 283 4.59 4.54 -6.27
CA LEU A 283 3.86 3.29 -6.50
C LEU A 283 4.12 2.72 -7.89
N LYS A 284 4.26 3.57 -8.92
CA LYS A 284 4.62 3.14 -10.28
C LYS A 284 6.02 2.51 -10.31
N TYR A 285 7.02 3.14 -9.70
CA TYR A 285 8.38 2.57 -9.63
C TYR A 285 8.36 1.23 -8.89
N ALA A 286 7.74 1.16 -7.72
CA ALA A 286 7.64 -0.08 -6.95
C ALA A 286 6.94 -1.20 -7.73
N TYR A 287 5.87 -0.87 -8.47
CA TYR A 287 5.16 -1.85 -9.27
C TYR A 287 5.98 -2.30 -10.49
N ALA A 288 6.67 -1.37 -11.16
CA ALA A 288 7.55 -1.69 -12.28
C ALA A 288 8.72 -2.61 -11.84
N GLU A 289 9.32 -2.35 -10.69
CA GLU A 289 10.35 -3.21 -10.10
C GLU A 289 9.82 -4.61 -9.77
N LEU A 290 8.60 -4.72 -9.22
CA LEU A 290 7.97 -6.02 -8.98
C LEU A 290 7.74 -6.80 -10.28
N GLU A 291 7.18 -6.16 -11.31
CA GLU A 291 6.95 -6.77 -12.63
C GLU A 291 8.27 -7.19 -13.30
N GLU A 292 9.31 -6.35 -13.20
CA GLU A 292 10.65 -6.68 -13.71
C GLU A 292 11.25 -7.88 -12.96
N SER A 293 11.16 -7.91 -11.62
CA SER A 293 11.74 -8.97 -10.78
C SER A 293 11.17 -10.36 -11.06
N ARG A 294 9.92 -10.44 -11.55
CA ARG A 294 9.27 -11.70 -11.95
C ARG A 294 9.47 -12.05 -13.42
N GLY A 295 10.25 -11.26 -14.17
CA GLY A 295 10.49 -11.45 -15.60
C GLY A 295 9.38 -10.93 -16.52
N ALA A 296 8.40 -10.19 -16.01
CA ALA A 296 7.34 -9.59 -16.81
C ALA A 296 7.80 -8.25 -17.42
N ILE A 297 8.73 -8.34 -18.37
CA ILE A 297 9.45 -7.19 -18.93
C ILE A 297 8.52 -6.22 -19.66
N GLN A 298 7.55 -6.72 -20.44
CA GLN A 298 6.63 -5.87 -21.21
C GLN A 298 5.67 -5.07 -20.30
N PRO A 299 5.04 -5.66 -19.26
CA PRO A 299 4.32 -4.90 -18.24
C PRO A 299 5.19 -3.85 -17.53
N ALA A 300 6.39 -4.22 -17.08
CA ALA A 300 7.31 -3.29 -16.43
C ALA A 300 7.66 -2.09 -17.34
N ARG A 301 7.96 -2.37 -18.61
CA ARG A 301 8.23 -1.36 -19.63
C ARG A 301 7.09 -0.35 -19.75
N LYS A 302 5.84 -0.81 -19.87
CA LYS A 302 4.66 0.06 -19.97
C LYS A 302 4.53 0.99 -18.76
N ILE A 303 4.84 0.50 -17.56
CA ILE A 303 4.78 1.31 -16.34
C ILE A 303 5.88 2.38 -16.37
N TYR A 304 7.11 2.03 -16.71
CA TYR A 304 8.18 3.02 -16.87
C TYR A 304 7.89 4.04 -17.98
N GLU A 305 7.30 3.63 -19.10
CA GLU A 305 6.87 4.54 -20.16
C GLU A 305 5.77 5.50 -19.65
N SER A 306 4.85 5.03 -18.81
CA SER A 306 3.83 5.90 -18.20
C SER A 306 4.41 6.96 -17.25
N LEU A 307 5.57 6.68 -16.62
CA LEU A 307 6.31 7.63 -15.79
C LEU A 307 7.00 8.73 -16.61
N LEU A 308 7.22 8.49 -17.90
CA LEU A 308 7.79 9.48 -18.82
C LEU A 308 6.72 10.43 -19.37
N GLY A 309 5.44 10.04 -19.35
CA GLY A 309 4.33 10.85 -19.83
C GLY A 309 4.49 11.26 -21.30
N ASP A 310 4.35 12.56 -21.58
CA ASP A 310 4.57 13.19 -22.89
C ASP A 310 6.06 13.47 -23.21
N GLY A 311 6.96 13.15 -22.29
CA GLY A 311 8.40 13.39 -22.40
C GLY A 311 8.83 14.82 -22.06
N VAL A 312 7.90 15.78 -21.93
CA VAL A 312 8.19 17.18 -21.57
C VAL A 312 8.24 17.33 -20.05
N ASN A 313 7.33 16.66 -19.33
CA ASN A 313 7.26 16.72 -17.87
C ASN A 313 8.00 15.55 -17.17
N ALA A 314 8.78 14.77 -17.92
CA ALA A 314 9.49 13.61 -17.37
C ALA A 314 10.57 14.05 -16.38
N THR A 315 10.53 13.49 -15.16
CA THR A 315 11.58 13.77 -14.17
C THR A 315 12.90 13.15 -14.59
N ALA A 316 14.01 13.73 -14.12
CA ALA A 316 15.34 13.15 -14.31
C ALA A 316 15.40 11.69 -13.84
N LEU A 317 14.75 11.39 -12.71
CA LEU A 317 14.68 10.05 -12.15
C LEU A 317 13.94 9.08 -13.09
N ALA A 318 12.85 9.49 -13.73
CA ALA A 318 12.12 8.65 -14.68
C ALA A 318 13.01 8.25 -15.87
N HIS A 319 13.74 9.19 -16.45
CA HIS A 319 14.71 8.89 -17.50
C HIS A 319 15.81 7.94 -17.02
N ILE A 320 16.39 8.20 -15.84
CA ILE A 320 17.47 7.37 -15.28
C ILE A 320 17.00 5.94 -15.03
N GLN A 321 15.82 5.77 -14.44
CA GLN A 321 15.27 4.43 -14.17
C GLN A 321 14.93 3.69 -15.46
N PHE A 322 14.39 4.38 -16.47
CA PHE A 322 14.11 3.73 -17.75
C PHE A 322 15.40 3.35 -18.50
N ILE A 323 16.45 4.18 -18.49
CA ILE A 323 17.77 3.83 -19.02
C ILE A 323 18.31 2.57 -18.34
N ARG A 324 18.22 2.49 -17.01
CA ARG A 324 18.67 1.32 -16.23
C ARG A 324 17.86 0.07 -16.59
N PHE A 325 16.55 0.19 -16.72
CA PHE A 325 15.65 -0.88 -17.14
C PHE A 325 16.00 -1.40 -18.54
N LEU A 326 16.14 -0.51 -19.52
CA LEU A 326 16.51 -0.86 -20.90
C LEU A 326 17.88 -1.55 -20.92
N ARG A 327 18.85 -1.04 -20.18
CA ARG A 327 20.19 -1.65 -20.12
C ARG A 327 20.12 -3.09 -19.58
N ARG A 328 19.36 -3.32 -18.51
CA ARG A 328 19.24 -4.65 -17.88
C ARG A 328 18.53 -5.68 -18.76
N ASN A 329 17.49 -5.25 -19.49
CA ASN A 329 16.59 -6.19 -20.18
C ASN A 329 16.74 -6.21 -21.71
N GLU A 330 17.26 -5.12 -22.31
CA GLU A 330 17.34 -4.93 -23.76
C GLU A 330 18.77 -4.61 -24.26
N GLY A 331 19.73 -4.45 -23.34
CA GLY A 331 21.14 -4.28 -23.66
C GLY A 331 21.62 -2.82 -23.72
N VAL A 332 22.93 -2.66 -23.92
CA VAL A 332 23.64 -1.37 -23.86
C VAL A 332 23.19 -0.45 -24.99
N GLU A 333 22.96 -0.99 -26.17
CA GLU A 333 22.54 -0.27 -27.37
C GLU A 333 21.14 0.35 -27.21
N ALA A 334 20.21 -0.37 -26.58
CA ALA A 334 18.86 0.12 -26.30
C ALA A 334 18.90 1.32 -25.33
N ALA A 335 19.65 1.18 -24.24
CA ALA A 335 19.87 2.26 -23.27
C ALA A 335 20.54 3.48 -23.91
N ARG A 336 21.56 3.25 -24.76
CA ARG A 336 22.24 4.32 -25.51
C ARG A 336 21.29 5.05 -26.44
N LYS A 337 20.51 4.31 -27.23
CA LYS A 337 19.54 4.89 -28.17
C LYS A 337 18.55 5.79 -27.43
N TYR A 338 18.04 5.32 -26.29
CA TYR A 338 17.11 6.10 -25.49
C TYR A 338 17.77 7.34 -24.87
N PHE A 339 18.97 7.23 -24.29
CA PHE A 339 19.72 8.39 -23.78
C PHE A 339 19.93 9.47 -24.85
N LEU A 340 20.31 9.06 -26.07
CA LEU A 340 20.51 9.98 -27.19
C LEU A 340 19.22 10.69 -27.62
N ASP A 341 18.07 10.11 -27.32
CA ASP A 341 16.77 10.71 -27.56
C ASP A 341 16.34 11.64 -26.41
N ALA A 342 16.44 11.16 -25.16
CA ALA A 342 16.12 11.92 -23.95
C ALA A 342 16.88 13.25 -23.87
N ARG A 343 18.16 13.26 -24.26
CA ARG A 343 18.99 14.48 -24.26
C ARG A 343 18.55 15.57 -25.25
N LYS A 344 17.69 15.24 -26.22
CA LYS A 344 17.13 16.23 -27.17
C LYS A 344 16.07 17.10 -26.51
N SER A 345 15.49 16.64 -25.40
CA SER A 345 14.52 17.42 -24.65
C SER A 345 15.18 18.68 -24.06
N PRO A 346 14.55 19.86 -24.21
CA PRO A 346 15.00 21.09 -23.57
C PRO A 346 14.91 21.02 -22.04
N ASP A 347 14.21 20.04 -21.47
CA ASP A 347 14.07 19.87 -20.02
C ASP A 347 14.96 18.74 -19.47
N CYS A 348 15.78 18.11 -20.33
CA CYS A 348 16.71 17.07 -19.89
C CYS A 348 17.77 17.67 -18.95
N SER A 349 17.72 17.30 -17.67
CA SER A 349 18.68 17.79 -16.66
C SER A 349 20.05 17.11 -16.76
N TYR A 350 21.07 17.75 -16.16
CA TYR A 350 22.42 17.21 -16.10
C TYR A 350 22.50 15.84 -15.41
N HIS A 351 21.58 15.54 -14.48
CA HIS A 351 21.53 14.27 -13.75
C HIS A 351 21.45 13.06 -14.69
N VAL A 352 20.75 13.20 -15.83
CA VAL A 352 20.61 12.12 -16.82
C VAL A 352 21.96 11.85 -17.51
N TYR A 353 22.74 12.90 -17.78
CA TYR A 353 24.09 12.78 -18.35
C TYR A 353 25.05 12.12 -17.37
N VAL A 354 25.08 12.59 -16.11
CA VAL A 354 25.92 12.01 -15.05
C VAL A 354 25.59 10.54 -14.87
N ALA A 355 24.29 10.20 -14.71
CA ALA A 355 23.87 8.83 -14.51
C ALA A 355 24.25 7.90 -15.68
N TYR A 356 24.06 8.34 -16.93
CA TYR A 356 24.41 7.53 -18.09
C TYR A 356 25.93 7.38 -18.27
N ALA A 357 26.71 8.44 -18.01
CA ALA A 357 28.17 8.37 -18.04
C ALA A 357 28.71 7.40 -16.98
N LEU A 358 28.16 7.43 -15.76
CA LEU A 358 28.54 6.50 -14.69
C LEU A 358 28.10 5.06 -14.99
N ILE A 359 26.97 4.85 -15.68
CA ILE A 359 26.58 3.52 -16.18
C ILE A 359 27.63 3.01 -17.18
N ALA A 360 27.98 3.81 -18.18
CA ALA A 360 28.99 3.44 -19.18
C ALA A 360 30.35 3.14 -18.55
N PHE A 361 30.78 3.94 -17.56
CA PHE A 361 32.03 3.75 -16.86
C PHE A 361 32.02 2.54 -15.91
N CYS A 362 31.06 2.49 -14.99
CA CYS A 362 31.06 1.50 -13.91
C CYS A 362 30.62 0.11 -14.38
N LEU A 363 29.62 0.06 -15.26
CA LEU A 363 29.00 -1.20 -15.67
C LEU A 363 29.52 -1.70 -17.01
N ASP A 364 29.68 -0.81 -17.99
CA ASP A 364 30.08 -1.20 -19.35
C ASP A 364 31.60 -1.08 -19.57
N LYS A 365 32.33 -0.55 -18.57
CA LYS A 365 33.79 -0.39 -18.54
C LYS A 365 34.35 0.46 -19.70
N ASP A 366 33.54 1.36 -20.24
CA ASP A 366 33.94 2.25 -21.34
C ASP A 366 34.18 3.68 -20.81
N SER A 367 35.41 3.94 -20.38
CA SER A 367 35.83 5.26 -19.91
C SER A 367 35.82 6.33 -21.01
N LYS A 368 36.01 5.93 -22.28
CA LYS A 368 36.01 6.86 -23.41
C LYS A 368 34.60 7.37 -23.67
N ILE A 369 33.60 6.47 -23.68
CA ILE A 369 32.19 6.86 -23.82
C ILE A 369 31.77 7.74 -22.64
N ALA A 370 32.12 7.36 -21.40
CA ALA A 370 31.79 8.16 -20.23
C ALA A 370 32.37 9.58 -20.32
N HIS A 371 33.66 9.71 -20.66
CA HIS A 371 34.31 11.01 -20.88
C HIS A 371 33.61 11.83 -21.98
N ASN A 372 33.26 11.20 -23.11
CA ASN A 372 32.54 11.86 -24.21
C ASN A 372 31.14 12.35 -23.80
N ILE A 373 30.43 11.62 -22.94
CA ILE A 373 29.12 12.04 -22.43
C ILE A 373 29.27 13.27 -21.51
N PHE A 374 30.29 13.28 -20.66
CA PHE A 374 30.58 14.44 -19.81
C PHE A 374 30.96 15.68 -20.62
N GLU A 375 31.88 15.56 -21.60
CA GLU A 375 32.21 16.67 -22.50
C GLU A 375 31.00 17.15 -23.31
N ALA A 376 30.10 16.25 -23.70
CA ALA A 376 28.87 16.63 -24.37
C ALA A 376 27.90 17.40 -23.46
N GLY A 377 27.78 17.02 -22.18
CA GLY A 377 26.92 17.71 -21.22
C GLY A 377 27.50 19.06 -20.78
N LEU A 378 28.82 19.21 -20.70
CA LEU A 378 29.47 20.49 -20.39
C LEU A 378 29.11 21.62 -21.35
N LYS A 379 28.84 21.31 -22.62
CA LYS A 379 28.37 22.31 -23.59
C LYS A 379 27.05 22.97 -23.18
N ARG A 380 26.27 22.31 -22.31
CA ARG A 380 24.96 22.75 -21.86
C ARG A 380 24.97 23.16 -20.38
N PHE A 381 25.75 22.50 -19.54
CA PHE A 381 25.73 22.65 -18.07
C PHE A 381 27.05 23.21 -17.51
N MET A 382 27.78 24.02 -18.28
CA MET A 382 28.99 24.71 -17.78
C MET A 382 28.69 25.68 -16.62
N HIS A 383 27.45 26.15 -16.53
CA HIS A 383 26.97 27.03 -15.47
C HIS A 383 26.48 26.28 -14.22
N GLU A 384 26.58 24.94 -14.18
CA GLU A 384 26.10 24.13 -13.06
C GLU A 384 27.30 23.60 -12.26
N PRO A 385 27.66 24.21 -11.11
CA PRO A 385 28.80 23.79 -10.30
C PRO A 385 28.76 22.30 -9.94
N VAL A 386 27.58 21.79 -9.59
CA VAL A 386 27.40 20.38 -9.19
C VAL A 386 27.75 19.43 -10.33
N TYR A 387 27.41 19.79 -11.58
CA TYR A 387 27.76 18.96 -12.73
C TYR A 387 29.28 18.91 -12.98
N ILE A 388 29.96 20.04 -12.80
CA ILE A 388 31.42 20.12 -12.92
C ILE A 388 32.09 19.25 -11.86
N LEU A 389 31.60 19.28 -10.62
CA LEU A 389 32.12 18.47 -9.52
C LEU A 389 31.93 16.97 -9.79
N GLU A 390 30.76 16.54 -10.27
CA GLU A 390 30.52 15.15 -10.68
C GLU A 390 31.46 14.70 -11.81
N TYR A 391 31.77 15.60 -12.76
CA TYR A 391 32.72 15.28 -13.81
C TYR A 391 34.17 15.19 -13.29
N ALA A 392 34.57 16.11 -12.39
CA ALA A 392 35.87 16.05 -11.72
C ALA A 392 36.03 14.76 -10.90
N ASP A 393 34.96 14.29 -10.25
CA ASP A 393 34.95 13.02 -9.51
C ASP A 393 35.17 11.82 -10.41
N PHE A 394 34.51 11.81 -11.57
CA PHE A 394 34.75 10.80 -12.58
C PHE A 394 36.22 10.80 -13.06
N LEU A 395 36.78 11.97 -13.40
CA LEU A 395 38.17 12.08 -13.84
C LEU A 395 39.17 11.69 -12.73
N SER A 396 38.85 12.00 -11.47
CA SER A 396 39.63 11.59 -10.30
C SER A 396 39.69 10.06 -10.20
N ARG A 397 38.60 9.36 -10.49
CA ARG A 397 38.58 7.88 -10.54
C ARG A 397 39.41 7.31 -11.69
N LEU A 398 39.66 8.08 -12.74
CA LEU A 398 40.56 7.72 -13.84
C LEU A 398 42.03 8.12 -13.57
N ASN A 399 42.30 8.82 -12.47
CA ASN A 399 43.58 9.45 -12.19
C ASN A 399 44.07 10.37 -13.33
N ASP A 400 43.13 11.06 -13.99
CA ASP A 400 43.41 11.94 -15.13
C ASP A 400 43.60 13.38 -14.67
N GLU A 401 44.68 13.62 -13.93
CA GLU A 401 44.98 14.90 -13.31
C GLU A 401 45.03 16.08 -14.31
N ARG A 402 45.51 15.82 -15.53
CA ARG A 402 45.61 16.83 -16.57
C ARG A 402 44.23 17.35 -16.95
N ASN A 403 43.27 16.44 -17.17
CA ASN A 403 41.91 16.82 -17.52
C ASN A 403 41.15 17.41 -16.33
N ILE A 404 41.46 17.01 -15.09
CA ILE A 404 40.89 17.64 -13.88
C ILE A 404 41.27 19.12 -13.81
N ARG A 405 42.56 19.45 -13.95
CA ARG A 405 43.04 20.84 -13.95
C ARG A 405 42.38 21.65 -15.07
N ALA A 406 42.39 21.10 -16.30
CA ALA A 406 41.78 21.75 -17.45
C ALA A 406 40.26 21.98 -17.27
N LEU A 407 39.56 21.04 -16.63
CA LEU A 407 38.14 21.17 -16.31
C LEU A 407 37.88 22.33 -15.34
N PHE A 408 38.63 22.38 -14.23
CA PHE A 408 38.47 23.44 -13.24
C PHE A 408 38.82 24.82 -13.81
N GLU A 409 39.94 24.95 -14.51
CA GLU A 409 40.33 26.21 -15.15
C GLU A 409 39.27 26.70 -16.16
N ARG A 410 38.72 25.79 -16.98
CA ARG A 410 37.66 26.11 -17.95
C ARG A 410 36.36 26.53 -17.26
N ALA A 411 35.96 25.81 -16.21
CA ALA A 411 34.74 26.10 -15.46
C ALA A 411 34.82 27.46 -14.74
N LEU A 412 35.92 27.71 -14.03
CA LEU A 412 36.14 28.95 -13.26
C LEU A 412 36.32 30.18 -14.14
N SER A 413 36.72 30.00 -15.41
CA SER A 413 36.73 31.08 -16.40
C SER A 413 35.33 31.46 -16.89
N SER A 414 34.33 30.59 -16.71
CA SER A 414 32.97 30.77 -17.20
C SER A 414 31.94 31.06 -16.11
N LEU A 415 32.17 30.57 -14.88
CA LEU A 415 31.23 30.70 -13.77
C LEU A 415 31.29 32.09 -13.11
N PRO A 416 30.15 32.62 -12.65
CA PRO A 416 30.13 33.78 -11.76
C PRO A 416 30.85 33.48 -10.43
N PRO A 417 31.49 34.47 -9.79
CA PRO A 417 32.16 34.29 -8.51
C PRO A 417 31.32 33.60 -7.44
N GLU A 418 30.06 34.01 -7.28
CA GLU A 418 29.13 33.51 -6.26
C GLU A 418 28.86 32.00 -6.38
N GLU A 419 28.77 31.49 -7.62
CA GLU A 419 28.52 30.08 -7.91
C GLU A 419 29.80 29.25 -7.99
N SER A 420 30.97 29.90 -8.11
CA SER A 420 32.27 29.26 -8.28
C SER A 420 32.92 28.78 -6.98
N VAL A 421 32.43 29.23 -5.81
CA VAL A 421 33.05 28.99 -4.50
C VAL A 421 33.29 27.51 -4.24
N GLU A 422 32.31 26.66 -4.52
CA GLU A 422 32.43 25.23 -4.25
C GLU A 422 33.38 24.53 -5.23
N VAL A 423 33.43 25.01 -6.47
CA VAL A 423 34.39 24.55 -7.49
C VAL A 423 35.82 24.90 -7.09
N TRP A 424 36.04 26.12 -6.59
CA TRP A 424 37.34 26.54 -6.06
C TRP A 424 37.80 25.70 -4.87
N LYS A 425 36.92 25.48 -3.88
CA LYS A 425 37.26 24.62 -2.74
C LYS A 425 37.67 23.22 -3.20
N ARG A 426 36.93 22.64 -4.14
CA ARG A 426 37.26 21.32 -4.67
C ARG A 426 38.57 21.31 -5.45
N TYR A 427 38.88 22.40 -6.17
CA TYR A 427 40.13 22.53 -6.88
C TYR A 427 41.33 22.67 -5.92
N ILE A 428 41.20 23.46 -4.86
CA ILE A 428 42.21 23.57 -3.80
C ILE A 428 42.46 22.20 -3.16
N GLN A 429 41.40 21.46 -2.82
CA GLN A 429 41.53 20.12 -2.24
C GLN A 429 42.25 19.15 -3.18
N PHE A 430 41.97 19.24 -4.49
CA PHE A 430 42.66 18.45 -5.50
C PHE A 430 44.17 18.78 -5.55
N GLU A 431 44.55 20.05 -5.63
CA GLU A 431 45.97 20.45 -5.65
C GLU A 431 46.67 20.15 -4.31
N GLN A 432 45.96 20.17 -3.18
CA GLN A 432 46.49 19.70 -1.89
C GLN A 432 46.83 18.21 -1.86
N THR A 433 46.09 17.41 -2.63
CA THR A 433 46.24 15.95 -2.62
C THR A 433 47.23 15.47 -3.68
N TYR A 434 47.22 16.10 -4.87
CA TYR A 434 47.96 15.62 -6.05
C TYR A 434 48.91 16.66 -6.67
N GLY A 435 48.86 17.90 -6.21
CA GLY A 435 49.66 19.01 -6.73
C GLY A 435 51.00 19.20 -6.02
N ASP A 436 51.65 20.32 -6.33
CA ASP A 436 52.83 20.80 -5.63
C ASP A 436 52.52 22.11 -4.88
N LEU A 437 53.47 22.59 -4.08
CA LEU A 437 53.26 23.81 -3.29
C LEU A 437 53.00 25.03 -4.18
N ALA A 438 53.58 25.09 -5.37
CA ALA A 438 53.42 26.23 -6.27
C ALA A 438 52.01 26.25 -6.92
N SER A 439 51.52 25.09 -7.37
CA SER A 439 50.17 24.96 -7.93
C SER A 439 49.11 25.22 -6.86
N MET A 440 49.31 24.71 -5.64
CA MET A 440 48.42 24.94 -4.52
C MET A 440 48.32 26.43 -4.15
N LEU A 441 49.46 27.11 -3.98
CA LEU A 441 49.48 28.54 -3.66
C LEU A 441 48.81 29.36 -4.76
N LYS A 442 49.07 29.05 -6.04
CA LYS A 442 48.44 29.72 -7.18
C LYS A 442 46.91 29.65 -7.10
N VAL A 443 46.34 28.46 -6.88
CA VAL A 443 44.89 28.27 -6.82
C VAL A 443 44.29 28.97 -5.59
N ILE A 444 44.96 28.88 -4.42
CA ILE A 444 44.52 29.56 -3.20
C ILE A 444 44.48 31.09 -3.41
N PHE A 445 45.55 31.67 -3.95
CA PHE A 445 45.58 33.11 -4.22
C PHE A 445 44.48 33.51 -5.21
N CYS A 446 44.30 32.79 -6.31
CA CYS A 446 43.22 33.08 -7.25
C CYS A 446 41.84 33.06 -6.59
N PHE A 447 41.57 32.09 -5.72
CA PHE A 447 40.31 32.01 -4.97
C PHE A 447 40.05 33.29 -4.14
N TRP A 448 41.02 33.74 -3.34
CA TRP A 448 40.91 34.96 -2.52
C TRP A 448 40.73 36.26 -3.33
N PHE A 449 41.14 36.28 -4.60
CA PHE A 449 40.97 37.43 -5.47
C PHE A 449 39.64 37.41 -6.25
N THR A 450 39.02 36.24 -6.41
CA THR A 450 37.76 36.10 -7.17
C THR A 450 36.53 36.03 -6.28
N CYS A 451 36.63 35.43 -5.09
CA CYS A 451 35.56 35.30 -4.10
C CYS A 451 35.86 36.14 -2.87
#